data_AF-A0A800JM43-F1
#
_entry.id   AF-A0A800JM43-F1
#
_cell.length_a   1.000
_cell.length_b   1.000
_cell.length_c   1.000
_cell.angle_alpha   90.00
_cell.angle_beta   90.00
_cell.angle_gamma   90.00
#
_symmetry.space_group_name_H-M   'P 1'
#
loop_
_entity.id
_entity.type
_entity.pdbx_description
1 polymer ?
#
loop_
_entity_poly.entity_id
_entity_poly.type
_entity_poly.pdbx_seq_one_letter_code
_entity_poly.pdbx_strand_id
1 'polypeptide(L)'
;MNDRPFDEDNLESPEYRDRLMRKLNALIAVLEVATAKVRKSLSGSEPDTERLTKIQANLASTLEVCQRARRALEKREALPEGLPENLAAVVKVSRPEELPPGADAEMLSAAEKSRFEKLGPISDRDLQSVDMNELERLLQADGGDADDRPFPSS
;
A
#
# COMPACT_ATOMS: atom_id res chain seq x y z
N MET A 1 13.38 -12.41 -30.68
CA MET A 1 12.59 -11.87 -29.54
C MET A 1 11.93 -10.59 -30.02
N ASN A 2 10.61 -10.56 -30.18
CA ASN A 2 9.89 -9.36 -30.63
C ASN A 2 9.61 -8.46 -29.42
N ASP A 3 10.45 -7.45 -29.21
CA ASP A 3 10.11 -6.32 -28.34
C ASP A 3 9.01 -5.51 -29.06
N ARG A 4 7.75 -5.81 -28.70
CA ARG A 4 6.65 -4.89 -29.04
C ARG A 4 6.90 -3.57 -28.31
N PRO A 5 6.58 -2.42 -28.93
CA PRO A 5 6.72 -1.12 -28.28
C PRO A 5 5.97 -1.09 -26.95
N PHE A 6 6.48 -0.30 -26.01
CA PHE A 6 5.79 -0.02 -24.75
C PHE A 6 4.43 0.58 -25.07
N ASP A 7 3.37 -0.05 -24.55
CA ASP A 7 1.99 0.42 -24.67
C ASP A 7 1.37 0.35 -23.29
N GLU A 8 0.76 1.43 -22.83
CA GLU A 8 0.21 1.53 -21.46
C GLU A 8 -0.90 0.49 -21.22
N ASP A 9 -1.64 0.16 -22.28
CA ASP A 9 -2.69 -0.87 -22.28
C ASP A 9 -2.13 -2.29 -22.05
N ASN A 10 -0.84 -2.55 -22.34
CA ASN A 10 -0.21 -3.83 -22.06
C ASN A 10 0.08 -4.06 -20.57
N LEU A 11 0.01 -3.02 -19.73
CA LEU A 11 0.17 -3.15 -18.27
C LEU A 11 -1.01 -3.88 -17.61
N GLU A 12 -2.14 -4.04 -18.31
CA GLU A 12 -3.26 -4.87 -17.90
C GLU A 12 -2.99 -6.37 -18.08
N SER A 13 -2.01 -6.75 -18.91
CA SER A 13 -1.61 -8.14 -19.07
C SER A 13 -0.71 -8.60 -17.91
N PRO A 14 -1.13 -9.62 -17.12
CA PRO A 14 -0.34 -10.11 -15.99
C PRO A 14 1.02 -10.64 -16.45
N GLU A 15 1.10 -11.30 -17.61
CA GLU A 15 2.36 -11.82 -18.14
C GLU A 15 3.36 -10.73 -18.52
N TYR A 16 2.87 -9.61 -19.10
CA TYR A 16 3.74 -8.48 -19.46
C TYR A 16 4.28 -7.81 -18.20
N ARG A 17 3.44 -7.66 -17.19
CA ARG A 17 3.76 -7.11 -15.88
C ARG A 17 4.80 -7.95 -15.14
N ASP A 18 4.63 -9.28 -15.09
CA ASP A 18 5.62 -10.20 -14.52
C ASP A 18 6.96 -10.16 -15.25
N ARG A 19 6.94 -10.03 -16.59
CA ARG A 19 8.16 -9.86 -17.38
C ARG A 19 8.85 -8.54 -17.04
N LEU A 20 8.09 -7.46 -16.89
CA LEU A 20 8.60 -6.14 -16.54
C LEU A 20 9.14 -6.10 -15.10
N MET A 21 8.42 -6.68 -14.14
CA MET A 21 8.87 -6.85 -12.75
C MET A 21 10.20 -7.61 -12.68
N ARG A 22 10.33 -8.72 -13.41
CA ARG A 22 11.61 -9.47 -13.50
C ARG A 22 12.75 -8.63 -14.05
N LYS A 23 12.52 -7.91 -15.16
CA LYS A 23 13.51 -7.00 -15.76
C LYS A 23 13.93 -5.91 -14.76
N LEU A 24 12.96 -5.36 -14.03
CA LEU A 24 13.16 -4.28 -13.09
C LEU A 24 13.89 -4.74 -11.82
N ASN A 25 13.56 -5.92 -11.29
CA ASN A 25 14.28 -6.53 -10.17
C ASN A 25 15.74 -6.86 -10.53
N ALA A 26 15.98 -7.39 -11.73
CA ALA A 26 17.34 -7.65 -12.21
C ALA A 26 18.15 -6.34 -12.32
N LEU A 27 17.54 -5.27 -12.85
CA LEU A 27 18.18 -3.96 -12.96
C LEU A 27 18.52 -3.36 -11.59
N ILE A 28 17.59 -3.42 -10.63
CA ILE A 28 17.82 -2.97 -9.24
C ILE A 28 19.03 -3.70 -8.64
N ALA A 29 19.09 -5.03 -8.75
CA ALA A 29 20.20 -5.81 -8.21
C ALA A 29 21.56 -5.39 -8.81
N VAL A 30 21.62 -5.17 -10.13
CA VAL A 30 22.85 -4.69 -10.80
C VAL A 30 23.25 -3.29 -10.31
N LEU A 31 22.28 -2.38 -10.15
CA LEU A 31 22.52 -1.02 -9.65
C LEU A 31 23.02 -1.01 -8.20
N GLU A 32 22.50 -1.89 -7.34
CA GLU A 32 22.94 -2.06 -5.96
C GLU A 32 24.39 -2.56 -5.89
N VAL A 33 24.73 -3.59 -6.70
CA VAL A 33 26.10 -4.10 -6.80
C VAL A 33 27.05 -3.03 -7.34
N ALA A 34 26.65 -2.29 -8.37
CA ALA A 34 27.45 -1.19 -8.92
C ALA A 34 27.68 -0.09 -7.87
N THR A 35 26.64 0.27 -7.11
CA THR A 35 26.74 1.26 -6.02
C THR A 35 27.70 0.79 -4.93
N ALA A 36 27.61 -0.47 -4.50
CA ALA A 36 28.52 -1.06 -3.52
C ALA A 36 29.98 -1.06 -4.04
N LYS A 37 30.19 -1.38 -5.32
CA LYS A 37 31.51 -1.35 -5.96
C LYS A 37 32.10 0.05 -6.00
N VAL A 38 31.31 1.07 -6.35
CA VAL A 38 31.75 2.48 -6.35
C VAL A 38 32.10 2.94 -4.94
N ARG A 39 31.30 2.60 -3.93
CA ARG A 39 31.62 2.89 -2.52
C ARG A 39 32.93 2.27 -2.07
N LYS A 40 33.18 1.01 -2.46
CA LYS A 40 34.45 0.32 -2.19
C LYS A 40 35.62 0.99 -2.92
N SER A 41 35.44 1.41 -4.17
CA SER A 41 36.44 2.15 -4.93
C SER A 41 36.78 3.51 -4.30
N LEU A 42 35.79 4.21 -3.74
CA LEU A 42 36.00 5.46 -3.00
C LEU A 42 36.82 5.28 -1.71
N SER A 43 36.81 4.09 -1.10
CA SER A 43 37.62 3.76 0.09
C SER A 43 39.05 3.28 -0.22
N GLY A 44 39.43 3.18 -1.50
CA GLY A 44 40.76 2.73 -1.93
C GLY A 44 41.83 3.82 -1.81
N SER A 45 43.08 3.48 -2.12
CA SER A 45 44.19 4.45 -2.23
C SER A 45 44.15 5.11 -3.62
N GLU A 46 44.24 6.45 -3.66
CA GLU A 46 44.13 7.31 -4.86
C GLU A 46 42.84 7.16 -5.70
N PRO A 47 41.64 7.28 -5.10
CA PRO A 47 40.41 7.29 -5.87
C PRO A 47 40.26 8.59 -6.66
N ASP A 48 39.83 8.47 -7.91
CA ASP A 48 39.25 9.58 -8.69
C ASP A 48 37.90 9.96 -8.07
N THR A 49 37.98 10.69 -6.96
CA THR A 49 36.86 11.01 -6.06
C THR A 49 35.77 11.78 -6.77
N GLU A 50 36.12 12.71 -7.64
CA GLU A 50 35.15 13.52 -8.38
C GLU A 50 34.32 12.65 -9.34
N ARG A 51 34.97 11.83 -10.15
CA ARG A 51 34.28 10.94 -11.08
C ARG A 51 33.45 9.91 -10.33
N LEU A 52 33.99 9.28 -9.29
CA LEU A 52 33.29 8.26 -8.51
C LEU A 52 32.08 8.84 -7.76
N THR A 53 32.17 10.06 -7.24
CA THR A 53 31.03 10.74 -6.58
C THR A 53 29.91 11.04 -7.60
N LYS A 54 30.26 11.52 -8.80
CA LYS A 54 29.29 11.71 -9.89
C LYS A 54 28.62 10.41 -10.31
N ILE A 55 29.40 9.34 -10.47
CA ILE A 55 28.87 8.00 -10.79
C ILE A 55 27.93 7.52 -9.68
N GLN A 56 28.32 7.69 -8.41
CA GLN A 56 27.50 7.31 -7.26
C GLN A 56 26.15 8.05 -7.25
N ALA A 57 26.15 9.36 -7.50
CA ALA A 57 24.92 10.16 -7.57
C ALA A 57 23.99 9.66 -8.69
N ASN A 58 24.53 9.41 -9.90
CA ASN A 58 23.74 8.91 -11.02
C ASN A 58 23.16 7.51 -10.75
N LEU A 59 23.96 6.61 -10.16
CA LEU A 59 23.49 5.27 -9.78
C LEU A 59 22.39 5.36 -8.71
N ALA A 60 22.54 6.24 -7.72
CA ALA A 60 21.54 6.43 -6.67
C ALA A 60 20.23 6.98 -7.24
N SER A 61 20.28 8.00 -8.10
CA SER A 61 19.09 8.57 -8.76
C SER A 61 18.38 7.52 -9.63
N THR A 62 19.15 6.73 -10.39
CA THR A 62 18.59 5.67 -11.24
C THR A 62 17.93 4.57 -10.40
N LEU A 63 18.59 4.17 -9.30
CA LEU A 63 18.06 3.18 -8.37
C LEU A 63 16.74 3.64 -7.74
N GLU A 64 16.64 4.92 -7.34
CA GLU A 64 15.39 5.49 -6.80
C GLU A 64 14.25 5.41 -7.82
N VAL A 65 14.52 5.77 -9.08
CA VAL A 65 13.52 5.67 -10.16
C VAL A 65 13.08 4.23 -10.37
N CYS A 66 14.02 3.27 -10.41
CA CYS A 66 13.68 1.86 -10.52
C CYS A 66 12.84 1.38 -9.34
N GLN A 67 13.19 1.73 -8.10
CA GLN A 67 12.41 1.35 -6.91
C GLN A 67 11.01 1.96 -6.92
N ARG A 68 10.85 3.22 -7.36
CA ARG A 68 9.53 3.85 -7.51
C ARG A 68 8.69 3.13 -8.57
N ALA A 69 9.29 2.79 -9.71
CA ALA A 69 8.63 2.02 -10.76
C ALA A 69 8.23 0.62 -10.28
N ARG A 70 9.05 -0.05 -9.46
CA ARG A 70 8.68 -1.32 -8.81
C ARG A 70 7.41 -1.19 -7.99
N ARG A 71 7.37 -0.21 -7.08
CA ARG A 71 6.22 0.03 -6.20
C ARG A 71 4.96 0.38 -6.98
N ALA A 72 5.09 1.15 -8.06
CA ALA A 72 3.96 1.48 -8.92
C ALA A 72 3.40 0.24 -9.63
N LEU A 73 4.29 -0.68 -10.04
CA LEU A 73 3.92 -1.94 -10.66
C LEU A 73 3.26 -2.87 -9.63
N GLU A 74 3.88 -3.07 -8.46
CA GLU A 74 3.35 -3.84 -7.31
C GLU A 74 1.96 -3.36 -6.85
N LYS A 75 1.73 -2.04 -6.76
CA LYS A 75 0.42 -1.45 -6.39
C LYS A 75 -0.67 -1.73 -7.42
N ARG A 76 -0.30 -1.90 -8.69
CA ARG A 76 -1.21 -2.36 -9.76
C ARG A 76 -1.37 -3.89 -9.74
N GLU A 77 -0.54 -4.62 -8.99
CA GLU A 77 -0.65 -6.07 -8.78
C GLU A 77 -1.43 -6.49 -7.55
N ALA A 78 -1.28 -5.78 -6.43
CA ALA A 78 -1.81 -6.20 -5.16
C ALA A 78 -3.22 -5.64 -4.91
N LEU A 79 -4.23 -6.30 -5.47
CA LEU A 79 -5.49 -6.50 -4.74
C LEU A 79 -5.32 -7.78 -3.91
N PRO A 80 -5.51 -7.76 -2.58
CA PRO A 80 -5.41 -8.95 -1.74
C PRO A 80 -6.12 -10.18 -2.33
N GLU A 81 -5.48 -11.35 -2.27
CA GLU A 81 -6.11 -12.61 -2.67
C GLU A 81 -7.34 -12.86 -1.78
N GLY A 82 -8.52 -12.76 -2.37
CA GLY A 82 -9.80 -12.94 -1.68
C GLY A 82 -10.70 -11.70 -1.59
N LEU A 83 -10.40 -10.60 -2.27
CA LEU A 83 -11.36 -9.49 -2.37
C LEU A 83 -12.58 -9.89 -3.23
N PRO A 84 -13.81 -9.86 -2.68
CA PRO A 84 -15.00 -9.99 -3.50
C PRO A 84 -15.06 -8.86 -4.55
N GLU A 85 -15.54 -9.18 -5.76
CA GLU A 85 -15.51 -8.31 -6.96
C GLU A 85 -16.09 -6.91 -6.72
N ASN A 86 -16.98 -6.76 -5.75
CA ASN A 86 -17.59 -5.49 -5.35
C ASN A 86 -16.61 -4.48 -4.74
N LEU A 87 -15.53 -4.92 -4.09
CA LEU A 87 -14.58 -4.03 -3.42
C LEU A 87 -13.48 -3.50 -4.35
N ALA A 88 -13.13 -4.25 -5.39
CA ALA A 88 -12.19 -3.80 -6.42
C ALA A 88 -12.74 -2.61 -7.23
N ALA A 89 -14.07 -2.52 -7.36
CA ALA A 89 -14.75 -1.38 -7.99
C ALA A 89 -14.70 -0.11 -7.13
N VAL A 90 -14.78 -0.22 -5.80
CA VAL A 90 -14.78 0.91 -4.86
C VAL A 90 -13.42 1.64 -4.86
N VAL A 91 -12.32 0.92 -5.04
CA VAL A 91 -10.97 1.54 -5.08
C VAL A 91 -10.72 2.29 -6.39
N LYS A 92 -11.36 1.90 -7.50
CA LYS A 92 -11.24 2.61 -8.79
C LYS A 92 -12.08 3.90 -8.85
N VAL A 93 -13.10 4.03 -8.01
CA VAL A 93 -14.03 5.17 -7.98
C VAL A 93 -13.81 5.99 -6.71
N SER A 94 -12.58 6.43 -6.45
CA SER A 94 -12.34 7.47 -5.44
C SER A 94 -12.47 8.85 -6.07
N ARG A 95 -13.69 9.20 -6.49
CA ARG A 95 -14.17 10.59 -6.40
C ARG A 95 -15.05 10.64 -5.14
N PRO A 96 -14.86 11.58 -4.21
CA PRO A 96 -15.33 11.43 -2.83
C PRO A 96 -16.84 11.58 -2.61
N GLU A 97 -17.65 11.78 -3.65
CA GLU A 97 -18.98 12.37 -3.48
C GLU A 97 -20.16 11.40 -3.49
N GLU A 98 -20.05 10.17 -3.98
CA GLU A 98 -21.22 9.28 -4.02
C GLU A 98 -20.83 7.83 -3.70
N LEU A 99 -21.29 7.37 -2.52
CA LEU A 99 -21.26 5.95 -2.16
C LEU A 99 -22.15 5.16 -3.13
N PRO A 100 -21.76 3.93 -3.50
CA PRO A 100 -22.54 3.13 -4.43
C PRO A 100 -23.92 2.78 -3.84
N PRO A 101 -24.95 2.68 -4.69
CA PRO A 101 -26.28 2.26 -4.25
C PRO A 101 -26.21 0.87 -3.59
N GLY A 102 -26.69 0.76 -2.35
CA GLY A 102 -26.59 -0.44 -1.53
C GLY A 102 -25.46 -0.42 -0.49
N ALA A 103 -24.68 0.66 -0.38
CA ALA A 103 -23.75 0.89 0.72
C ALA A 103 -24.47 1.30 2.03
N ASP A 104 -25.58 0.64 2.33
CA ASP A 104 -26.28 0.82 3.60
C ASP A 104 -25.67 -0.17 4.59
N ALA A 105 -25.23 0.33 5.74
CA ALA A 105 -24.80 -0.55 6.81
C ALA A 105 -25.99 -1.38 7.29
N GLU A 106 -25.86 -2.71 7.27
CA GLU A 106 -26.88 -3.62 7.77
C GLU A 106 -27.01 -3.46 9.29
N MET A 107 -28.08 -2.79 9.73
CA MET A 107 -28.38 -2.57 11.14
C MET A 107 -29.21 -3.72 11.68
N LEU A 108 -28.87 -4.23 12.86
CA LEU A 108 -29.59 -5.35 13.50
C LEU A 108 -30.95 -4.92 14.05
N SER A 109 -31.20 -3.61 14.18
CA SER A 109 -32.52 -3.08 14.58
C SER A 109 -32.79 -1.65 14.09
N ALA A 110 -34.07 -1.25 14.04
CA ALA A 110 -34.48 0.12 13.73
C ALA A 110 -33.96 1.15 14.76
N ALA A 111 -33.82 0.73 16.02
CA ALA A 111 -33.25 1.57 17.07
C ALA A 111 -31.75 1.84 16.85
N GLU A 112 -31.03 0.85 16.31
CA GLU A 112 -29.63 1.00 15.92
C GLU A 112 -29.47 1.94 14.72
N LYS A 113 -30.31 1.79 13.70
CA LYS A 113 -30.35 2.71 12.55
C LYS A 113 -30.53 4.17 12.99
N SER A 114 -31.50 4.43 13.88
CA SER A 114 -31.73 5.80 14.39
C SER A 114 -30.58 6.35 15.22
N ARG A 115 -29.80 5.48 15.91
CA ARG A 115 -28.58 5.91 16.61
C ARG A 115 -27.48 6.24 15.62
N PHE A 116 -27.28 5.40 14.60
CA PHE A 116 -26.26 5.58 13.58
C PHE A 116 -26.47 6.86 12.77
N GLU A 117 -27.70 7.14 12.35
CA GLU A 117 -28.06 8.37 11.63
C GLU A 117 -27.73 9.65 12.42
N LYS A 118 -27.74 9.60 13.76
CA LYS A 118 -27.43 10.75 14.62
C LYS A 118 -25.93 11.03 14.77
N LEU A 119 -25.07 10.06 14.48
CA LEU A 119 -23.62 10.22 14.64
C LEU A 119 -23.00 11.07 13.53
N GLY A 120 -23.61 11.09 12.34
CA GLY A 120 -23.10 11.86 11.20
C GLY A 120 -21.76 11.34 10.67
N PRO A 121 -21.15 12.04 9.71
CA PRO A 121 -19.86 11.66 9.16
C PRO A 121 -18.73 11.84 10.19
N ILE A 122 -17.79 10.88 10.23
CA ILE A 122 -16.59 10.97 11.08
C ILE A 122 -15.72 12.11 10.55
N SER A 123 -15.39 13.07 11.41
CA SER A 123 -14.52 14.19 11.07
C SER A 123 -13.06 13.91 11.41
N ASP A 124 -12.14 14.63 10.78
CA ASP A 124 -10.69 14.55 11.09
C ASP A 124 -10.39 14.86 12.56
N ARG A 125 -11.22 15.72 13.17
CA ARG A 125 -11.10 16.07 14.59
C ARG A 125 -11.44 14.88 15.48
N ASP A 126 -12.43 14.08 15.10
CA ASP A 126 -12.81 12.89 15.85
C ASP A 126 -11.65 11.89 15.84
N LEU A 127 -11.01 11.68 14.70
CA LEU A 127 -9.84 10.81 14.56
C LEU A 127 -8.65 11.26 15.41
N GLN A 128 -8.38 12.56 15.46
CA GLN A 128 -7.28 13.12 16.24
C GLN A 128 -7.52 13.08 17.75
N SER A 129 -8.78 13.02 18.17
CA SER A 129 -9.16 13.00 19.59
C SER A 129 -9.10 11.61 20.23
N VAL A 130 -8.92 10.56 19.43
CA VAL A 130 -8.85 9.17 19.91
C VAL A 130 -7.50 8.89 20.54
N ASP A 131 -7.49 8.45 21.80
CA ASP A 131 -6.30 7.88 22.43
C ASP A 131 -6.13 6.41 22.01
N MET A 132 -5.20 6.17 21.11
CA MET A 132 -4.91 4.83 20.60
C MET A 132 -4.48 3.85 21.70
N ASN A 133 -3.86 4.32 22.78
CA ASN A 133 -3.41 3.45 23.87
C ASN A 133 -4.58 2.99 24.77
N GLU A 134 -5.66 3.78 24.85
CA GLU A 134 -6.88 3.39 25.53
C GLU A 134 -7.68 2.40 24.67
N LEU A 135 -7.74 2.65 23.37
CA LEU A 135 -8.38 1.76 22.40
C LEU A 135 -7.72 0.37 22.37
N GLU A 136 -6.38 0.32 22.35
CA GLU A 136 -5.62 -0.93 22.43
C GLU A 136 -5.92 -1.71 23.72
N ARG A 137 -6.06 -1.01 24.85
CA ARG A 137 -6.42 -1.65 26.13
C ARG A 137 -7.83 -2.21 26.14
N LEU A 138 -8.81 -1.49 25.60
CA LEU A 138 -10.19 -1.96 25.50
C LEU A 138 -10.32 -3.18 24.58
N LEU A 139 -9.64 -3.17 23.43
CA LEU A 139 -9.64 -4.30 22.50
C LEU A 139 -8.95 -5.54 23.07
N GLN A 140 -7.88 -5.36 23.84
CA GLN A 140 -7.23 -6.46 24.55
C GLN A 140 -8.09 -7.00 25.70
N ALA A 141 -8.90 -6.15 26.34
CA ALA A 141 -9.82 -6.55 27.41
C ALA A 141 -11.01 -7.36 26.89
N ASP A 142 -11.58 -7.02 25.73
CA ASP A 142 -12.66 -7.81 25.09
C ASP A 142 -12.14 -9.07 24.37
N GLY A 143 -10.82 -9.20 24.18
CA GLY A 143 -10.16 -10.38 23.63
C GLY A 143 -9.87 -11.50 24.63
N GLY A 144 -10.20 -11.30 25.92
CA GLY A 144 -10.11 -12.29 26.98
C GLY A 144 -11.47 -12.46 27.67
N ASP A 145 -12.04 -13.66 27.58
CA ASP A 145 -13.31 -14.08 28.19
C ASP A 145 -14.61 -13.54 27.55
N ALA A 146 -14.91 -14.09 26.37
CA ALA A 146 -16.29 -14.28 25.91
C ALA A 146 -16.85 -15.64 26.37
N ASP A 147 -16.68 -15.96 27.66
CA ASP A 147 -17.50 -16.97 28.33
C ASP A 147 -17.96 -16.38 29.68
N ASP A 148 -19.26 -16.43 29.90
CA ASP A 148 -19.95 -16.09 31.16
C ASP A 148 -20.11 -14.60 31.54
N ARG A 149 -21.08 -13.93 30.89
CA ARG A 149 -21.89 -12.90 31.59
C ARG A 149 -23.38 -13.25 31.48
N PRO A 150 -24.09 -13.51 32.60
CA PRO A 150 -25.52 -13.74 32.56
C PRO A 150 -26.24 -12.42 32.24
N PHE A 151 -27.21 -12.51 31.31
CA PHE A 151 -28.12 -11.43 30.99
C PHE A 151 -28.86 -10.96 32.25
N PRO A 152 -28.90 -9.65 32.55
CA PRO A 152 -29.74 -9.15 33.63
C PRO A 152 -31.20 -9.32 33.24
N SER A 153 -31.93 -10.11 34.03
CA SER A 153 -33.39 -10.20 33.95
C SER A 153 -33.99 -9.02 34.70
N SER A 154 -34.63 -8.09 34.00
CA SER A 154 -35.90 -7.42 34.34
C SER A 154 -36.19 -6.29 33.36
#